data_AF-A0AA35V1L0-F1
#
_entry.id   AF-A0AA35V1L0-F1
#
_cell.length_a   1.000
_cell.length_b   1.000
_cell.length_c   1.000
_cell.angle_alpha   90.00
_cell.angle_beta   90.00
_cell.angle_gamma   90.00
#
_symmetry.space_group_name_H-M   'P 1'
#
loop_
_entity.id
_entity.type
_entity.pdbx_description
1 polymer ?
#
loop_
_entity_poly.entity_id
_entity_poly.type
_entity_poly.pdbx_seq_one_letter_code
_entity_poly.pdbx_strand_id
1 'polypeptide(L)'
;MYDRQTESWWQQYTGTGIIGTHAGRSLTVLASRLESWQQFSLRHPGGSTMIPAEPFQRPYGINPYQGYDTSSFPFLYDGEVPEGIRPLDYVVVTGGKAWSLKLMQEKRIIRDQGTTIEWQPGQRSALDTRMLADGRDIGMVTVTRDGADIPYEVTFAFVFHAFTPDGEIIKQ
;
A
#
# COMPACT_ATOMS: atom_id res chain seq x y z
N MET A 1 -4.01 -8.04 -12.05
CA MET A 1 -2.61 -8.32 -12.44
C MET A 1 -2.61 -9.49 -13.40
N TYR A 2 -2.00 -9.33 -14.58
CA TYR A 2 -1.94 -10.37 -15.61
C TYR A 2 -0.59 -11.08 -15.60
N ASP A 3 -0.60 -12.39 -15.42
CA ASP A 3 0.55 -13.28 -15.55
C ASP A 3 0.59 -13.84 -16.97
N ARG A 4 1.58 -13.41 -17.76
CA ARG A 4 1.76 -13.83 -19.15
C ARG A 4 2.20 -15.29 -19.30
N GLN A 5 2.91 -15.84 -18.32
CA GLN A 5 3.47 -17.19 -18.44
C GLN A 5 2.39 -18.26 -18.30
N THR A 6 1.41 -18.01 -17.44
CA THR A 6 0.32 -18.94 -17.14
C THR A 6 -1.03 -18.48 -17.70
N GLU A 7 -1.03 -17.33 -18.40
CA GLU A 7 -2.22 -16.62 -18.90
C GLU A 7 -3.29 -16.42 -17.82
N SER A 8 -2.83 -16.18 -16.58
CA SER A 8 -3.72 -16.03 -15.42
C SER A 8 -3.97 -14.56 -15.11
N TRP A 9 -5.24 -14.21 -14.86
CA TRP A 9 -5.60 -12.92 -14.27
C TRP A 9 -5.78 -13.11 -12.77
N TRP A 10 -4.96 -12.40 -11.99
CA TRP A 10 -5.02 -12.30 -10.54
C TRP A 10 -5.70 -11.00 -10.09
N GLN A 11 -6.67 -11.07 -9.17
CA GLN A 11 -7.11 -9.91 -8.43
C GLN A 11 -5.96 -9.45 -7.52
N GLN A 12 -5.51 -8.21 -7.69
CA GLN A 12 -4.39 -7.60 -6.99
C GLN A 12 -4.58 -7.57 -5.47
N TYR A 13 -5.77 -7.20 -5.00
CA TYR A 13 -6.03 -7.05 -3.57
C TYR A 13 -6.05 -8.40 -2.85
N THR A 14 -6.84 -9.34 -3.35
CA THR A 14 -7.04 -10.65 -2.70
C THR A 14 -6.00 -11.70 -3.10
N GLY A 15 -5.16 -11.41 -4.10
CA GLY A 15 -4.22 -12.37 -4.67
C GLY A 15 -4.88 -13.59 -5.31
N THR A 16 -6.17 -13.54 -5.63
CA THR A 16 -6.93 -14.69 -6.15
C THR A 16 -6.93 -14.72 -7.68
N GLY A 17 -6.61 -15.86 -8.27
CA GLY A 17 -6.73 -16.11 -9.70
C GLY A 17 -8.19 -16.18 -10.10
N ILE A 18 -8.63 -15.29 -10.98
CA ILE A 18 -10.02 -15.20 -11.45
C ILE A 18 -10.22 -15.84 -12.82
N ILE A 19 -9.17 -15.86 -13.66
CA ILE A 19 -9.18 -16.41 -15.03
C ILE A 19 -7.83 -17.10 -15.27
N GLY A 20 -7.82 -18.13 -16.11
CA GLY A 20 -6.61 -18.78 -16.60
C GLY A 20 -6.19 -20.02 -15.80
N THR A 21 -4.95 -20.44 -15.99
CA THR A 21 -4.40 -21.68 -15.40
C THR A 21 -4.56 -21.76 -13.88
N HIS A 22 -4.49 -20.62 -13.20
CA HIS A 22 -4.58 -20.54 -11.74
C HIS A 22 -5.94 -20.03 -11.22
N ALA A 23 -7.01 -20.13 -12.01
CA ALA A 23 -8.35 -19.78 -11.54
C ALA A 23 -8.71 -20.53 -10.22
N GLY A 24 -9.23 -19.79 -9.24
CA GLY A 24 -9.58 -20.28 -7.91
C GLY A 24 -8.40 -20.47 -6.94
N ARG A 25 -7.15 -20.21 -7.36
CA ARG A 25 -5.98 -20.25 -6.48
C ARG A 25 -5.73 -18.89 -5.82
N SER A 26 -5.13 -18.90 -4.63
CA SER A 26 -4.70 -17.68 -3.93
C SER A 26 -3.19 -17.67 -3.76
N LEU A 27 -2.58 -16.50 -3.97
CA LEU A 27 -1.16 -16.27 -3.73
C LEU A 27 -0.85 -16.18 -2.23
N THR A 28 0.32 -16.68 -1.84
CA THR A 28 0.88 -16.42 -0.51
C THR A 28 1.42 -15.00 -0.46
N VAL A 29 0.91 -14.18 0.45
CA VAL A 29 1.42 -12.83 0.68
C VAL A 29 2.75 -12.90 1.42
N LEU A 30 3.77 -12.24 0.88
CA LEU A 30 5.08 -12.12 1.49
C LEU A 30 5.20 -10.76 2.18
N ALA A 31 5.91 -10.72 3.32
CA ALA A 31 6.22 -9.46 3.96
C ALA A 31 7.12 -8.62 3.05
N SER A 32 6.72 -7.37 2.80
CA SER A 32 7.48 -6.42 2.01
C SER A 32 7.35 -5.02 2.60
N ARG A 33 8.39 -4.21 2.47
CA ARG A 33 8.36 -2.80 2.91
C ARG A 33 8.14 -1.90 1.71
N LEU A 34 7.20 -0.97 1.84
CA LEU A 34 7.14 0.20 0.97
C LEU A 34 7.99 1.29 1.63
N GLU A 35 9.13 1.61 1.03
CA GLU A 35 10.08 2.57 1.58
C GLU A 35 10.70 3.43 0.48
N SER A 36 11.25 4.59 0.88
CA SER A 36 12.01 5.42 -0.05
C SER A 36 13.39 4.83 -0.32
N TRP A 37 13.91 5.09 -1.53
CA TRP A 37 15.24 4.63 -1.93
C TRP A 37 16.34 5.13 -0.97
N GLN A 38 16.20 6.35 -0.46
CA GLN A 38 17.14 6.91 0.52
C GLN A 38 17.20 6.05 1.79
N GLN A 39 16.04 5.66 2.34
CA GLN A 39 15.98 4.87 3.57
C GLN A 39 16.47 3.44 3.34
N PHE A 40 16.14 2.84 2.19
CA PHE A 40 16.69 1.56 1.80
C PHE A 40 18.23 1.58 1.75
N SER A 41 18.82 2.56 1.04
CA SER A 41 20.27 2.67 0.86
C SER A 41 21.01 2.92 2.18
N LEU A 42 20.41 3.66 3.12
CA LEU A 42 20.97 3.86 4.46
C LEU A 42 20.97 2.55 5.28
N ARG A 43 19.89 1.78 5.19
CA ARG A 43 19.74 0.52 5.93
C ARG A 43 20.52 -0.63 5.29
N HIS A 44 20.74 -0.57 3.98
CA HIS A 44 21.46 -1.57 3.19
C HIS A 44 22.53 -0.92 2.30
N PRO A 45 23.70 -0.53 2.86
CA PRO A 45 24.75 0.15 2.09
C PRO A 45 25.32 -0.65 0.91
N GLY A 46 25.18 -1.99 0.93
CA GLY A 46 25.53 -2.88 -0.19
C GLY A 46 24.32 -3.46 -0.93
N GLY A 47 23.12 -2.93 -0.66
CA GLY A 47 21.88 -3.39 -1.26
C GLY A 47 21.85 -3.16 -2.77
N SER A 48 21.36 -4.13 -3.51
CA SER A 48 21.17 -4.01 -4.96
C SER A 48 19.74 -3.57 -5.27
N THR A 49 19.58 -2.63 -6.21
CA THR A 49 18.28 -2.26 -6.78
C THR A 49 18.16 -2.87 -8.17
N MET A 50 17.07 -3.57 -8.44
CA MET A 50 16.80 -4.07 -9.79
C MET A 50 16.37 -2.92 -10.69
N ILE A 51 17.07 -2.74 -11.81
CA ILE A 51 16.66 -1.81 -12.86
C ILE A 51 15.72 -2.52 -13.84
N PRO A 52 14.73 -1.83 -14.42
CA PRO A 52 13.91 -2.39 -15.49
C PRO A 52 14.75 -2.85 -16.66
N ALA A 53 14.32 -3.92 -17.33
CA ALA A 53 14.98 -4.39 -18.56
C ALA A 53 15.03 -3.30 -19.66
N GLU A 54 14.02 -2.42 -19.68
CA GLU A 54 13.88 -1.32 -20.64
C GLU A 54 13.75 0.03 -19.90
N PRO A 55 14.86 0.58 -19.38
CA PRO A 55 14.84 1.70 -18.44
C PRO A 55 14.29 3.02 -19.04
N PHE A 56 14.24 3.12 -20.37
CA PHE A 56 13.76 4.32 -21.08
C PHE A 56 12.31 4.22 -21.54
N GLN A 57 11.61 3.11 -21.31
CA GLN A 57 10.21 2.96 -21.73
C GLN A 57 9.26 3.90 -20.98
N ARG A 58 9.55 4.21 -19.71
CA ARG A 58 8.80 5.20 -18.93
C ARG A 58 9.73 5.98 -18.01
N PRO A 59 9.64 7.32 -17.97
CA PRO A 59 10.37 8.10 -17.00
C PRO A 59 9.87 7.78 -15.58
N TYR A 60 10.77 7.27 -14.74
CA TYR A 60 10.50 7.10 -13.32
C TYR A 60 10.29 8.47 -12.65
N GLY A 61 9.51 8.49 -11.56
CA GLY A 61 9.25 9.71 -10.80
C GLY A 61 8.13 10.60 -11.34
N ILE A 62 7.46 10.22 -12.44
CA ILE A 62 6.30 10.94 -12.95
C ILE A 62 5.01 10.17 -12.63
N ASN A 63 4.11 10.83 -11.90
CA ASN A 63 2.79 10.34 -11.55
C ASN A 63 1.79 10.60 -12.70
N PRO A 64 1.17 9.56 -13.29
CA PRO A 64 0.11 9.74 -14.29
C PRO A 64 -1.27 10.05 -13.68
N TYR A 65 -1.43 9.89 -12.36
CA TYR A 65 -2.66 10.08 -11.59
C TYR A 65 -2.51 11.23 -10.59
N GLN A 66 -2.13 12.41 -11.09
CA GLN A 66 -1.96 13.61 -10.25
C GLN A 66 -3.24 13.93 -9.47
N GLY A 67 -3.08 14.21 -8.17
CA GLY A 67 -4.14 14.62 -7.26
C GLY A 67 -5.09 13.49 -6.87
N TYR A 68 -4.76 12.24 -7.15
CA TYR A 68 -5.69 11.15 -6.92
C TYR A 68 -5.93 10.91 -5.42
N ASP A 69 -4.88 10.87 -4.60
CA ASP A 69 -4.99 10.63 -3.16
C ASP A 69 -5.45 11.86 -2.34
N THR A 70 -5.62 13.00 -3.00
CA THR A 70 -6.20 14.22 -2.43
C THR A 70 -7.60 14.51 -2.96
N SER A 71 -8.06 13.75 -3.94
CA SER A 71 -9.41 13.88 -4.49
C SER A 71 -10.46 13.52 -3.46
N SER A 72 -11.68 14.06 -3.61
CA SER A 72 -12.78 13.77 -2.70
C SER A 72 -13.31 12.34 -2.83
N PHE A 73 -13.16 11.74 -4.01
CA PHE A 73 -13.72 10.43 -4.32
C PHE A 73 -12.87 9.67 -5.36
N PRO A 74 -12.77 8.32 -5.27
CA PRO A 74 -12.09 7.51 -6.27
C PRO A 74 -12.81 7.59 -7.63
N PHE A 75 -12.10 8.05 -8.67
CA PHE A 75 -12.65 8.04 -10.03
C PHE A 75 -12.94 6.60 -10.49
N LEU A 76 -13.98 6.42 -11.31
CA LEU A 76 -14.42 5.12 -11.84
C LEU A 76 -14.85 4.08 -10.79
N TYR A 77 -15.07 4.50 -9.54
CA TYR A 77 -15.68 3.68 -8.51
C TYR A 77 -17.10 4.17 -8.24
N ASP A 78 -18.04 3.26 -8.12
CA ASP A 78 -19.46 3.51 -7.87
C ASP A 78 -20.02 2.67 -6.69
N GLY A 79 -19.13 1.97 -5.97
CA GLY A 79 -19.49 1.17 -4.80
C GLY A 79 -19.58 1.96 -3.50
N GLU A 80 -19.87 1.25 -2.41
CA GLU A 80 -19.96 1.81 -1.07
C GLU A 80 -18.58 2.26 -0.56
N VAL A 81 -18.59 3.25 0.34
CA VAL A 81 -17.38 3.81 0.96
C VAL A 81 -17.52 3.82 2.47
N PRO A 82 -16.42 3.67 3.23
CA PRO A 82 -16.49 3.60 4.68
C PRO A 82 -16.92 4.94 5.30
N GLU A 83 -17.71 4.85 6.37
CA GLU A 83 -18.12 6.04 7.13
C GLU A 83 -17.00 6.58 8.05
N GLY A 84 -16.98 7.90 8.23
CA GLY A 84 -16.11 8.58 9.19
C GLY A 84 -14.62 8.62 8.82
N ILE A 85 -14.27 8.30 7.57
CA ILE A 85 -12.94 8.46 6.97
C ILE A 85 -13.11 8.81 5.48
N ARG A 86 -12.20 9.60 4.88
CA ARG A 86 -12.32 9.86 3.44
C ARG A 86 -12.00 8.58 2.66
N PRO A 87 -12.69 8.29 1.54
CA PRO A 87 -12.44 7.09 0.75
C PRO A 87 -10.96 6.90 0.39
N LEU A 88 -10.29 8.01 0.03
CA LEU A 88 -8.89 8.06 -0.41
C LEU A 88 -7.90 8.36 0.73
N ASP A 89 -8.31 8.31 2.00
CA ASP A 89 -7.34 8.29 3.09
C ASP A 89 -6.61 6.94 3.09
N TYR A 90 -5.29 6.97 3.26
CA TYR A 90 -4.50 5.76 3.39
C TYR A 90 -4.81 5.06 4.71
N VAL A 91 -4.84 3.73 4.65
CA VAL A 91 -4.93 2.83 5.79
C VAL A 91 -3.84 1.77 5.71
N VAL A 92 -3.36 1.34 6.86
CA VAL A 92 -2.44 0.21 7.02
C VAL A 92 -3.27 -1.00 7.40
N VAL A 93 -3.22 -2.06 6.60
CA VAL A 93 -4.02 -3.27 6.81
C VAL A 93 -3.11 -4.41 7.27
N THR A 94 -3.45 -5.02 8.41
CA THR A 94 -2.80 -6.24 8.89
C THR A 94 -3.73 -6.98 9.85
N GLY A 95 -3.64 -8.30 9.91
CA GLY A 95 -4.45 -9.10 10.85
C GLY A 95 -5.98 -8.91 10.72
N GLY A 96 -6.47 -8.54 9.53
CA GLY A 96 -7.90 -8.31 9.27
C GLY A 96 -8.46 -6.96 9.73
N LYS A 97 -7.60 -6.08 10.28
CA LYS A 97 -7.96 -4.71 10.67
C LYS A 97 -7.23 -3.69 9.81
N ALA A 98 -7.77 -2.49 9.77
CA ALA A 98 -7.14 -1.34 9.15
C ALA A 98 -6.92 -0.22 10.18
N TRP A 99 -5.80 0.47 10.06
CA TRP A 99 -5.53 1.68 10.86
C TRP A 99 -5.32 2.87 9.94
N SER A 100 -5.95 4.00 10.24
CA SER A 100 -5.77 5.21 9.43
C SER A 100 -4.32 5.70 9.48
N LEU A 101 -3.77 6.10 8.34
CA LEU A 101 -2.42 6.66 8.29
C LEU A 101 -2.31 7.93 9.15
N LYS A 102 -3.40 8.72 9.24
CA LYS A 102 -3.49 9.88 10.13
C LYS A 102 -3.25 9.49 11.59
N LEU A 103 -3.90 8.44 12.07
CA LEU A 103 -3.67 7.91 13.41
C LEU A 103 -2.20 7.50 13.60
N MET A 104 -1.59 6.87 12.58
CA MET A 104 -0.18 6.46 12.65
C MET A 104 0.74 7.68 12.75
N GLN A 105 0.44 8.75 12.00
CA GLN A 105 1.17 10.00 12.08
C GLN A 105 1.06 10.65 13.47
N GLU A 106 -0.08 10.54 14.14
CA GLU A 106 -0.26 11.10 15.48
C GLU A 106 0.45 10.27 16.56
N LYS A 107 0.30 8.94 16.52
CA LYS A 107 0.80 8.05 17.58
C LYS A 107 2.24 7.61 17.37
N ARG A 108 2.74 7.63 16.13
CA ARG A 108 4.03 7.09 15.65
C ARG A 108 4.19 5.58 15.81
N ILE A 109 3.83 5.02 16.95
CA ILE A 109 3.92 3.59 17.25
C ILE A 109 2.58 3.11 17.82
N ILE A 110 2.04 2.05 17.25
CA ILE A 110 0.86 1.34 17.76
C ILE A 110 1.21 -0.10 18.02
N ARG A 111 0.70 -0.63 19.14
CA ARG A 111 0.84 -2.02 19.53
C ARG A 111 -0.55 -2.64 19.66
N ASP A 112 -0.80 -3.71 18.91
CA ASP A 112 -2.04 -4.50 18.97
C ASP A 112 -1.69 -5.98 18.93
N GLN A 113 -2.06 -6.74 19.96
CA GLN A 113 -1.92 -8.20 20.02
C GLN A 113 -0.53 -8.73 19.59
N GLY A 114 0.55 -8.09 20.06
CA GLY A 114 1.94 -8.47 19.72
C GLY A 114 2.44 -7.96 18.37
N THR A 115 1.57 -7.34 17.55
CA THR A 115 1.98 -6.58 16.36
C THR A 115 2.39 -5.16 16.75
N THR A 116 3.50 -4.68 16.20
CA THR A 116 3.93 -3.29 16.26
C THR A 116 3.81 -2.65 14.88
N ILE A 117 3.04 -1.57 14.79
CA ILE A 117 2.91 -0.73 13.59
C ILE A 117 3.64 0.57 13.88
N GLU A 118 4.69 0.86 13.13
CA GLU A 118 5.53 2.03 13.31
C GLU A 118 5.51 2.91 12.06
N TRP A 119 5.28 4.20 12.25
CA TRP A 119 5.33 5.22 11.22
C TRP A 119 6.54 6.13 11.42
N GLN A 120 7.18 6.49 10.31
CA GLN A 120 8.25 7.47 10.26
C GLN A 120 8.14 8.35 9.00
N PRO A 121 8.62 9.60 9.03
CA PRO A 121 8.62 10.44 7.84
C PRO A 121 9.61 9.92 6.79
N GLY A 122 9.48 10.40 5.56
CA GLY A 122 10.49 10.17 4.51
C GLY A 122 10.01 9.37 3.30
N GLN A 123 8.70 9.24 3.10
CA GLN A 123 8.13 8.72 1.85
C GLN A 123 7.08 9.68 1.34
N ARG A 124 7.26 10.13 0.09
CA ARG A 124 6.31 10.98 -0.60
C ARG A 124 5.20 10.16 -1.24
N SER A 125 4.02 10.75 -1.34
CA SER A 125 2.92 10.16 -2.08
C SER A 125 3.27 10.01 -3.57
N ALA A 126 2.98 8.84 -4.11
CA ALA A 126 3.09 8.57 -5.55
C ALA A 126 1.91 9.14 -6.36
N LEU A 127 0.90 9.70 -5.69
CA LEU A 127 -0.41 10.02 -6.26
C LEU A 127 -0.82 11.48 -6.07
N ASP A 128 0.01 12.28 -5.41
CA ASP A 128 -0.30 13.66 -5.01
C ASP A 128 0.02 14.67 -6.14
N THR A 129 1.30 14.89 -6.44
CA THR A 129 1.74 15.81 -7.50
C THR A 129 2.18 15.05 -8.76
N ARG A 130 2.42 15.77 -9.87
CA ARG A 130 2.94 15.17 -11.12
C ARG A 130 4.35 14.60 -10.95
N MET A 131 5.22 15.30 -10.22
CA MET A 131 6.58 14.86 -9.94
C MET A 131 6.62 14.29 -8.52
N LEU A 132 6.93 13.00 -8.38
CA LEU A 132 6.94 12.31 -7.08
C LEU A 132 7.80 13.03 -6.03
N ALA A 133 8.90 13.65 -6.47
CA ALA A 133 9.80 14.42 -5.61
C ALA A 133 9.13 15.63 -4.92
N ASP A 134 8.03 16.15 -5.50
CA ASP A 134 7.30 17.30 -4.97
C ASP A 134 6.07 16.88 -4.14
N GLY A 135 5.74 15.58 -4.10
CA GLY A 135 4.57 15.07 -3.39
C GLY A 135 4.68 15.26 -1.88
N ARG A 136 3.54 15.40 -1.20
CA ARG A 136 3.45 15.43 0.27
C ARG A 136 4.07 14.19 0.89
N ASP A 137 4.72 14.37 2.04
CA ASP A 137 5.22 13.25 2.85
C ASP A 137 4.02 12.54 3.51
N ILE A 138 3.83 11.28 3.13
CA ILE A 138 2.85 10.37 3.73
C ILE A 138 3.52 9.46 4.76
N GLY A 139 4.86 9.44 4.78
CA GLY A 139 5.68 8.61 5.63
C GLY A 139 5.66 7.14 5.24
N MET A 140 6.55 6.40 5.88
CA MET A 140 6.72 4.97 5.73
C MET A 140 6.12 4.29 6.94
N VAL A 141 5.53 3.12 6.72
CA VAL A 141 5.03 2.26 7.79
C VAL A 141 5.83 0.96 7.78
N THR A 142 6.12 0.44 8.95
CA THR A 142 6.59 -0.94 9.12
C THR A 142 5.67 -1.67 10.08
N VAL A 143 5.46 -2.95 9.80
CA VAL A 143 4.62 -3.81 10.63
C VAL A 143 5.43 -5.04 11.00
N THR A 144 5.64 -5.23 12.30
CA THR A 144 6.47 -6.31 12.83
C THR A 144 5.75 -7.09 13.92
N ARG A 145 6.13 -8.35 14.09
CA ARG A 145 5.78 -9.19 15.23
C ARG A 145 7.03 -9.92 15.68
N ASP A 146 7.31 -9.86 16.98
CA ASP A 146 8.52 -10.44 17.58
C ASP A 146 9.83 -10.02 16.88
N GLY A 147 9.87 -8.79 16.36
CA GLY A 147 11.02 -8.23 15.65
C GLY A 147 11.15 -8.62 14.17
N ALA A 148 10.25 -9.45 13.64
CA ALA A 148 10.23 -9.84 12.23
C ALA A 148 9.15 -9.07 11.45
N ASP A 149 9.42 -8.72 10.19
CA ASP A 149 8.42 -8.15 9.29
C ASP A 149 7.29 -9.17 9.04
N ILE A 150 6.05 -8.70 9.13
CA ILE A 150 4.87 -9.51 8.77
C ILE A 150 4.15 -8.90 7.56
N PRO A 151 3.31 -9.67 6.85
CA PRO A 151 2.48 -9.12 5.79
C PRO A 151 1.59 -7.97 6.27
N TYR A 152 1.62 -6.88 5.51
CA TYR A 152 0.71 -5.74 5.65
C TYR A 152 0.54 -5.07 4.29
N GLU A 153 -0.50 -4.24 4.18
CA GLU A 153 -0.76 -3.44 3.00
C GLU A 153 -0.93 -1.97 3.38
N VAL A 154 -0.45 -1.06 2.55
CA VAL A 154 -0.83 0.36 2.62
C VAL A 154 -1.73 0.63 1.42
N THR A 155 -3.01 0.87 1.69
CA THR A 155 -4.06 0.99 0.67
C THR A 155 -5.00 2.12 1.01
N PHE A 156 -6.02 2.37 0.18
CA PHE A 156 -7.04 3.36 0.48
C PHE A 156 -8.18 2.76 1.31
N ALA A 157 -8.80 3.58 2.17
CA ALA A 157 -9.91 3.16 3.01
C ALA A 157 -11.06 2.51 2.22
N PHE A 158 -11.39 3.05 1.04
CA PHE A 158 -12.44 2.47 0.19
C PHE A 158 -12.08 1.09 -0.36
N VAL A 159 -10.79 0.85 -0.64
CA VAL A 159 -10.32 -0.46 -1.14
C VAL A 159 -10.45 -1.49 -0.03
N PHE A 160 -9.98 -1.18 1.18
CA PHE A 160 -10.15 -2.08 2.33
C PHE A 160 -11.62 -2.41 2.57
N HIS A 161 -12.49 -1.39 2.55
CA HIS A 161 -13.93 -1.58 2.74
C HIS A 161 -14.57 -2.45 1.64
N ALA A 162 -14.22 -2.23 0.37
CA ALA A 162 -14.78 -3.01 -0.74
C ALA A 162 -14.44 -4.51 -0.68
N PHE A 163 -13.29 -4.87 -0.10
CA PHE A 163 -12.83 -6.26 0.00
C PHE A 163 -12.97 -6.85 1.41
N THR A 164 -13.21 -6.02 2.42
CA THR A 164 -13.41 -6.39 3.83
C THR A 164 -14.56 -5.55 4.39
N PRO A 165 -15.81 -5.78 3.94
CA PRO A 165 -16.94 -4.89 4.27
C PRO A 165 -17.23 -4.82 5.77
N ASP A 166 -17.03 -5.93 6.49
CA ASP A 166 -17.17 -6.02 7.95
C ASP A 166 -15.88 -5.64 8.72
N GLY A 167 -14.84 -5.21 7.99
CA GLY A 167 -13.53 -4.89 8.54
C GLY A 167 -13.54 -3.58 9.33
N GLU A 168 -12.89 -3.59 10.49
CA GLU A 168 -12.76 -2.41 11.33
C GLU A 168 -11.66 -1.47 10.80
N ILE A 169 -12.00 -0.18 10.62
CA ILE A 169 -11.04 0.90 10.39
C ILE A 169 -10.88 1.71 11.68
N ILE A 170 -9.71 1.57 12.32
CA ILE A 170 -9.33 2.30 13.53
C ILE A 170 -8.83 3.68 13.13
N LYS A 171 -9.53 4.72 13.60
CA LYS A 171 -9.37 6.11 13.14
C LYS A 171 -8.71 7.02 14.16
N GLN A 172 -8.80 6.71 15.46
CA GLN A 172 -8.34 7.52 16.61
C GLN A 172 -7.84 6.62 17.75
#